data_AF-A0A511D2S2-F1
#
_entry.id   AF-A0A511D2S2-F1
#
_cell.length_a   1.000
_cell.length_b   1.000
_cell.length_c   1.000
_cell.angle_alpha   90.00
_cell.angle_beta   90.00
_cell.angle_gamma   90.00
#
_symmetry.space_group_name_H-M   'P 1'
#
loop_
_entity.id
_entity.type
_entity.pdbx_description
1 polymer ?
#
loop_
_entity_poly.entity_id
_entity_poly.type
_entity_poly.pdbx_seq_one_letter_code
_entity_poly.pdbx_strand_id
1 'polypeptide(L)'
;MNPWLAGAVALLVGGLGPALWLGARRDPVHRLVGLELGGAVTVLILLLLSQAAGQSSYLIVPLALVLASFAGTLVFTRLLSSRP
;
A
#
# COMPACT_ATOMS: atom_id res chain seq x y z
N MET A 1 18.25 -13.03 -11.38
CA MET A 1 17.13 -12.47 -10.59
C MET A 1 16.12 -11.91 -11.57
N ASN A 2 14.84 -12.27 -11.47
CA ASN A 2 13.80 -11.76 -12.38
C ASN A 2 13.67 -10.24 -12.14
N PRO A 3 13.73 -9.35 -13.17
CA PRO A 3 13.67 -7.90 -12.98
C PRO A 3 12.45 -7.44 -12.16
N TRP A 4 11.33 -8.15 -12.30
CA TRP A 4 10.11 -7.95 -11.51
C TRP A 4 10.31 -8.15 -10.00
N LEU A 5 11.04 -9.19 -9.60
CA LEU A 5 11.36 -9.47 -8.19
C LEU A 5 12.33 -8.43 -7.63
N ALA A 6 13.30 -7.97 -8.43
CA ALA A 6 14.19 -6.89 -8.01
C ALA A 6 13.40 -5.60 -7.76
N GLY A 7 12.45 -5.26 -8.64
CA GLY A 7 11.53 -4.13 -8.43
C GLY A 7 10.66 -4.28 -7.18
N ALA A 8 10.17 -5.49 -6.89
CA ALA A 8 9.38 -5.75 -5.69
C ALA A 8 10.19 -5.54 -4.40
N VAL A 9 11.44 -6.00 -4.36
CA VAL A 9 12.35 -5.77 -3.24
C VAL A 9 12.67 -4.29 -3.07
N ALA A 10 12.92 -3.57 -4.18
CA ALA A 10 13.15 -2.13 -4.13
C ALA A 10 11.95 -1.37 -3.55
N LEU A 11 10.71 -1.74 -3.92
CA LEU A 11 9.50 -1.16 -3.36
C LEU A 11 9.25 -1.56 -1.90
N LEU A 12 9.60 -2.79 -1.50
CA LEU A 12 9.50 -3.23 -0.11
C LEU A 12 10.36 -2.35 0.81
N VAL A 13 11.62 -2.13 0.42
CA VAL A 13 12.55 -1.34 1.23
C VAL A 13 12.29 0.15 1.08
N GLY A 14 12.18 0.64 -0.16
CA GLY A 14 12.10 2.06 -0.48
C GLY A 14 10.71 2.68 -0.35
N GLY A 15 9.63 1.89 -0.45
CA GLY A 15 8.25 2.38 -0.33
C GLY A 15 7.58 1.96 0.97
N LEU A 16 7.64 0.67 1.32
CA LEU A 16 6.98 0.15 2.52
C LEU A 16 7.71 0.55 3.81
N GLY A 17 9.04 0.60 3.79
CA GLY A 17 9.86 1.12 4.89
C GLY A 17 9.43 2.51 5.38
N PRO A 18 9.41 3.55 4.52
CA PRO A 18 8.97 4.88 4.93
C PRO A 18 7.47 4.95 5.26
N ALA A 19 6.61 4.18 4.58
CA ALA A 19 5.19 4.09 4.93
C ALA A 19 4.98 3.60 6.37
N LEU A 20 5.66 2.52 6.77
CA LEU A 20 5.59 1.98 8.12
C LEU A 20 6.13 2.97 9.15
N TRP A 21 7.23 3.65 8.82
CA TRP A 21 7.80 4.67 9.69
C TRP A 21 6.86 5.86 9.91
N LEU A 22 6.18 6.35 8.85
CA LEU A 22 5.15 7.37 8.97
C LEU A 22 3.92 6.86 9.75
N GLY A 23 3.51 5.62 9.48
CA GLY A 23 2.38 4.95 10.14
C GLY A 23 2.57 4.71 11.65
N ALA A 24 3.82 4.62 12.10
CA ALA A 24 4.17 4.44 13.52
C ALA A 24 4.30 5.77 14.30
N ARG A 25 4.20 6.92 13.64
CA ARG A 25 4.25 8.23 14.32
C ARG A 25 2.98 8.50 15.12
N ARG A 26 3.08 9.36 16.14
CA ARG A 26 1.95 9.69 17.04
C ARG A 26 0.87 10.56 16.40
N ASP A 27 1.23 11.32 15.36
CA ASP A 27 0.32 12.25 14.73
C ASP A 27 -0.72 11.52 13.84
N PRO A 28 -2.04 11.73 14.06
CA PRO A 28 -3.09 11.00 13.35
C PRO A 28 -3.07 11.20 11.83
N VAL A 29 -2.66 12.38 11.34
CA VAL A 29 -2.57 12.69 9.91
C VAL A 29 -1.38 11.95 9.31
N HIS A 30 -0.23 11.93 9.99
CA HIS A 30 0.93 11.17 9.53
C HIS A 30 0.65 9.66 9.45
N ARG A 31 -0.17 9.13 10.36
CA ARG A 31 -0.60 7.73 10.32
C ARG A 31 -1.47 7.43 9.10
N LEU A 32 -2.36 8.34 8.73
CA LEU A 32 -3.18 8.20 7.52
C LEU A 32 -2.31 8.27 6.25
N VAL A 33 -1.37 9.21 6.18
CA VAL A 33 -0.43 9.29 5.06
C VAL A 33 0.42 8.03 4.93
N GLY A 34 0.91 7.49 6.06
CA GLY A 34 1.63 6.23 6.08
C GLY A 34 0.79 5.04 5.60
N LEU A 35 -0.50 4.99 5.98
CA LEU A 35 -1.43 3.96 5.55
C LEU A 35 -1.71 4.04 4.04
N GLU A 36 -1.99 5.24 3.51
CA GLU A 36 -2.23 5.45 2.07
C GLU A 36 -1.03 5.10 1.22
N LEU A 37 0.15 5.59 1.62
CA LEU A 37 1.40 5.29 0.92
C LEU A 37 1.70 3.79 0.99
N GLY A 38 1.49 3.16 2.15
CA GLY A 38 1.64 1.72 2.33
C GLY A 38 0.68 0.90 1.46
N GLY A 39 -0.58 1.30 1.37
CA GLY A 39 -1.59 0.67 0.51
C GLY A 39 -1.21 0.73 -0.96
N ALA A 40 -0.89 1.92 -1.47
CA ALA A 40 -0.45 2.11 -2.86
C ALA A 40 0.80 1.31 -3.20
N VAL A 41 1.83 1.34 -2.34
CA VAL A 41 3.07 0.57 -2.54
C VAL A 41 2.80 -0.93 -2.51
N THR A 42 1.94 -1.41 -1.62
CA THR A 42 1.58 -2.84 -1.52
C THR A 42 0.88 -3.32 -2.78
N VAL A 43 -0.01 -2.52 -3.37
CA VAL A 43 -0.64 -2.83 -4.67
C VAL A 43 0.42 -2.99 -5.76
N LEU A 44 1.38 -2.08 -5.86
CA LEU A 44 2.46 -2.17 -6.84
C LEU A 44 3.32 -3.42 -6.64
N ILE A 45 3.65 -3.77 -5.39
CA ILE A 45 4.39 -4.99 -5.07
C ILE A 45 3.61 -6.24 -5.52
N LEU A 46 2.32 -6.31 -5.22
CA LEU A 46 1.46 -7.43 -5.64
C LEU A 46 1.35 -7.54 -7.17
N LEU A 47 1.31 -6.41 -7.90
CA LEU A 47 1.35 -6.42 -9.36
C LEU A 47 2.67 -6.98 -9.89
N LEU A 48 3.81 -6.55 -9.34
CA LEU A 48 5.13 -7.08 -9.74
C LEU A 48 5.26 -8.57 -9.43
N LEU A 49 4.71 -9.03 -8.30
CA LEU A 49 4.67 -10.45 -7.95
C LEU A 49 3.76 -11.24 -8.90
N SER A 50 2.61 -10.69 -9.30
CA SER A 50 1.73 -11.30 -10.30
C SER A 50 2.44 -11.48 -11.64
N GLN A 51 3.23 -10.47 -12.06
CA GLN A 51 4.03 -10.56 -13.28
C GLN A 51 5.20 -11.55 -13.14
N ALA A 52 5.85 -11.58 -11.97
CA ALA A 52 6.93 -12.51 -11.70
C ALA A 52 6.48 -13.98 -11.70
N ALA A 53 5.24 -14.24 -11.24
CA ALA A 53 4.63 -15.56 -11.21
C ALA A 53 4.02 -15.98 -12.58
N GLY A 54 3.81 -15.03 -13.50
CA GLY A 54 3.25 -15.30 -14.83
C GLY A 54 1.78 -15.73 -14.83
N GLN A 55 1.06 -15.56 -13.72
CA GLN A 55 -0.31 -16.06 -13.55
C GLN A 55 -1.29 -14.90 -13.39
N SER A 56 -2.21 -14.75 -14.36
CA SER A 56 -3.16 -13.63 -14.40
C SER A 56 -4.17 -13.62 -13.25
N SER A 57 -4.47 -14.78 -12.67
CA SER A 57 -5.39 -14.91 -11.55
C SER A 57 -4.95 -14.13 -10.31
N TYR A 58 -3.64 -13.86 -10.16
CA TYR A 58 -3.14 -13.10 -9.02
C TYR A 58 -3.46 -11.60 -9.08
N LEU A 59 -3.93 -11.07 -10.22
CA LEU A 59 -4.36 -9.67 -10.36
C LEU A 59 -5.64 -9.34 -9.58
N ILE A 60 -6.40 -10.34 -9.17
CA ILE A 60 -7.62 -10.15 -8.37
C ILE A 60 -7.29 -9.54 -7.00
N VAL A 61 -6.17 -9.95 -6.40
CA VAL A 61 -5.73 -9.49 -5.08
C VAL A 61 -5.37 -7.99 -5.06
N PRO A 62 -4.46 -7.47 -5.92
CA PRO A 62 -4.18 -6.04 -5.96
C PRO A 62 -5.42 -5.23 -6.36
N LEU A 63 -6.28 -5.75 -7.23
CA LEU A 63 -7.53 -5.07 -7.61
C LEU A 63 -8.47 -4.89 -6.40
N ALA A 64 -8.72 -5.95 -5.65
CA ALA A 64 -9.54 -5.88 -4.44
C ALA A 64 -8.92 -4.95 -3.39
N LEU A 65 -7.59 -5.00 -3.24
CA LEU A 65 -6.87 -4.15 -2.29
C LEU A 65 -6.98 -2.66 -2.63
N VAL A 66 -6.94 -2.27 -3.90
CA VAL A 66 -7.13 -0.86 -4.32
C VAL A 66 -8.50 -0.34 -3.86
N LEU A 67 -9.57 -1.11 -4.09
CA LEU A 67 -10.92 -0.71 -3.71
C LEU A 67 -11.06 -0.62 -2.18
N ALA A 68 -10.50 -1.60 -1.46
CA ALA A 68 -10.51 -1.62 -0.01
C ALA A 68 -9.68 -0.46 0.60
N SER A 69 -8.51 -0.16 0.02
CA SER A 69 -7.67 0.95 0.44
C SER A 69 -8.42 2.26 0.30
N PHE A 70 -9.01 2.53 -0.87
CA PHE A 70 -9.79 3.74 -1.13
C PHE A 70 -10.97 3.92 -0.16
N ALA A 71 -11.74 2.86 0.07
CA ALA A 71 -12.82 2.88 1.05
C ALA A 71 -12.29 3.15 2.47
N GLY A 72 -11.18 2.51 2.85
CA GLY A 72 -10.49 2.74 4.12
C GLY A 72 -10.05 4.19 4.31
N THR A 73 -9.46 4.80 3.29
CA THR A 73 -9.04 6.21 3.28
C THR A 73 -10.19 7.14 3.63
N LEU A 74 -11.34 6.95 2.97
CA LEU A 74 -12.52 7.80 3.16
C LEU A 74 -13.09 7.64 4.57
N VAL A 75 -13.12 6.42 5.09
CA VAL A 75 -13.57 6.15 6.47
C VAL A 75 -12.65 6.83 7.47
N PHE A 76 -11.32 6.66 7.36
CA PHE A 76 -10.38 7.31 8.28
C PHE A 76 -10.41 8.83 8.16
N THR A 77 -10.48 9.38 6.95
CA THR A 77 -10.59 10.82 6.70
C THR A 77 -11.85 11.38 7.35
N ARG A 78 -12.99 10.70 7.21
CA ARG A 78 -14.26 11.11 7.86
C ARG A 78 -14.16 11.08 9.38
N LEU A 79 -13.54 10.05 9.96
CA LEU A 79 -13.34 9.94 11.41
C LEU A 79 -12.40 11.03 11.95
N LEU A 80 -11.37 11.38 11.20
CA LEU A 80 -10.44 12.47 11.55
C LEU A 80 -11.12 13.84 11.47
N SER A 81 -11.91 14.07 10.42
CA SER A 81 -12.68 15.31 10.24
C SER A 81 -13.78 15.51 11.30
N SER A 82 -14.20 14.44 11.99
CA SER A 82 -15.24 14.51 13.03
C SER A 82 -14.68 14.82 14.42
N ARG A 83 -13.36 15.02 14.56
CA ARG A 83 -12.73 15.43 15.81
C ARG A 83 -12.74 16.96 15.90
N PRO A 84 -13.25 17.56 17.00
CA PRO A 84 -13.30 19.00 17.19
C PRO A 84 -11.90 19.63 17.34
#